data_AF-A0A382MEM2-F1
#
_entry.id   AF-A0A382MEM2-F1
#
_cell.length_a   1.000
_cell.length_b   1.000
_cell.length_c   1.000
_cell.angle_alpha   90.00
_cell.angle_beta   90.00
_cell.angle_gamma   90.00
#
_symmetry.space_group_name_H-M   'P 1'
#
loop_
_entity.id
_entity.type
_entity.pdbx_description
1 polymer ?
#
loop_
_entity_poly.entity_id
_entity_poly.type
_entity_poly.pdbx_seq_one_letter_code
_entity_poly.pdbx_strand_id
1 'polypeptide(L)'
;PDPLEFGPAFQLFTVEFFDLLKQKLTMNGIMVIQAGATGPSFSEQCFTAVANTISQTFSSCAGYEIFVPSFGSTWGFVTASDKINPAENTEAFIDEELARQGIHDLKMYDGLSHKGMFQLPKYTREGLISETRVITKSNPIFTYQ
;
A
#
# COMPACT_ATOMS: atom_id res chain seq x y z
N PRO A 1 -5.12 11.40 3.18
CA PRO A 1 -6.25 12.01 2.45
C PRO A 1 -6.68 11.13 1.27
N ASP A 2 -7.95 10.76 1.23
CA ASP A 2 -8.51 9.88 0.19
C ASP A 2 -8.75 10.63 -1.12
N PRO A 3 -8.66 9.96 -2.28
CA PRO A 3 -8.94 10.55 -3.58
C PRO A 3 -10.47 10.74 -3.75
N LEU A 4 -11.00 11.83 -3.19
CA LEU A 4 -12.40 12.23 -3.35
C LEU A 4 -12.59 13.03 -4.65
N GLU A 5 -13.76 12.91 -5.29
CA GLU A 5 -14.14 13.54 -6.57
C GLU A 5 -13.87 15.05 -6.66
N PHE A 6 -13.97 15.74 -5.53
CA PHE A 6 -13.78 17.19 -5.44
C PHE A 6 -12.56 17.60 -4.59
N GLY A 7 -11.71 16.65 -4.21
CA GLY A 7 -10.52 16.89 -3.38
C GLY A 7 -9.24 16.98 -4.20
N PRO A 8 -8.27 17.85 -3.85
CA PRO A 8 -7.01 17.96 -4.59
C PRO A 8 -6.13 16.69 -4.49
N ALA A 9 -6.48 15.77 -3.58
CA ALA A 9 -5.70 14.58 -3.26
C ALA A 9 -5.61 13.56 -4.40
N PHE A 10 -6.59 13.49 -5.33
CA PHE A 10 -6.58 12.50 -6.40
C PHE A 10 -5.32 12.59 -7.28
N GLN A 11 -4.76 13.79 -7.43
CA GLN A 11 -3.54 14.02 -8.23
C GLN A 11 -2.33 13.25 -7.66
N LEU A 12 -2.35 12.93 -6.36
CA LEU A 12 -1.29 12.20 -5.66
C LEU A 12 -1.39 10.68 -5.81
N PHE A 13 -2.41 10.17 -6.53
CA PHE A 13 -2.61 8.75 -6.80
C PHE A 13 -2.40 8.38 -8.27
N THR A 14 -1.88 9.31 -9.07
CA THR A 14 -1.68 9.14 -10.51
C THR A 14 -0.31 8.53 -10.83
N VAL A 15 -0.21 7.78 -11.93
CA VAL A 15 1.08 7.25 -12.42
C VAL A 15 2.11 8.35 -12.62
N GLU A 16 1.69 9.53 -13.13
CA GLU A 16 2.59 10.67 -13.34
C GLU A 16 3.16 11.22 -12.02
N PHE A 17 2.38 11.15 -10.93
CA PHE A 17 2.88 11.52 -9.62
C PHE A 17 3.86 10.48 -9.09
N PHE A 18 3.57 9.20 -9.25
CA PHE A 18 4.47 8.13 -8.81
C PHE A 18 5.80 8.13 -9.58
N ASP A 19 5.78 8.41 -10.89
CA ASP A 19 7.00 8.59 -11.69
C ASP A 19 7.85 9.75 -11.18
N LEU A 20 7.22 10.88 -10.83
CA LEU A 20 7.91 12.02 -10.24
C LEU A 20 8.49 11.67 -8.86
N LEU A 21 7.71 10.96 -8.03
CA LEU A 21 8.11 10.53 -6.69
C LEU A 21 9.32 9.59 -6.77
N LYS A 22 9.31 8.62 -7.69
CA LYS A 22 10.42 7.69 -7.93
C LYS A 22 11.72 8.41 -8.23
N GLN A 23 11.69 9.47 -9.04
CA GLN A 23 12.88 10.30 -9.33
C GLN A 23 13.46 11.02 -8.11
N LYS A 24 12.69 11.16 -7.02
CA LYS A 24 13.13 11.77 -5.77
C LYS A 24 13.55 10.75 -4.71
N LEU A 25 13.29 9.46 -4.94
CA LEU A 25 13.73 8.40 -4.04
C LEU A 25 15.19 8.03 -4.32
N THR A 26 15.90 7.65 -3.25
CA THR A 26 17.19 6.97 -3.41
C THR A 26 16.98 5.56 -3.98
N MET A 27 18.04 4.94 -4.47
CA MET A 27 18.01 3.58 -5.00
C MET A 27 17.47 2.53 -4.02
N ASN A 28 17.61 2.76 -2.71
CA ASN A 28 17.08 1.89 -1.64
C ASN A 28 15.83 2.50 -0.98
N GLY A 29 15.26 3.54 -1.58
CA GLY A 29 14.06 4.21 -1.07
C GLY A 29 12.84 3.30 -1.17
N ILE A 30 11.97 3.40 -0.18
CA ILE A 30 10.67 2.73 -0.15
C ILE A 30 9.63 3.82 0.01
N MET A 31 8.61 3.82 -0.85
CA MET A 31 7.40 4.58 -0.60
C MET A 31 6.33 3.69 0.02
N VAL A 32 5.51 4.28 0.87
CA VAL A 32 4.32 3.63 1.43
C VAL A 32 3.16 4.62 1.30
N ILE A 33 2.03 4.15 0.81
CA ILE A 33 0.81 4.96 0.71
C ILE A 33 -0.39 4.19 1.26
N GLN A 34 -1.28 4.90 1.96
CA GLN A 34 -2.59 4.36 2.34
C GLN A 34 -3.48 4.28 1.08
N ALA A 35 -4.26 3.22 0.95
CA ALA A 35 -4.99 2.92 -0.28
C ALA A 35 -6.46 2.54 -0.02
N GLY A 36 -7.05 3.07 1.06
CA GLY A 36 -8.47 2.88 1.37
C GLY A 36 -8.81 1.55 2.04
N ALA A 37 -10.10 1.28 2.22
CA ALA A 37 -10.59 0.05 2.81
C ALA A 37 -10.32 -1.17 1.91
N THR A 38 -10.05 -2.33 2.52
CA THR A 38 -9.82 -3.60 1.80
C THR A 38 -10.92 -4.63 1.97
N GLY A 39 -12.00 -4.27 2.66
CA GLY A 39 -13.18 -5.13 2.78
C GLY A 39 -13.71 -5.55 1.40
N PRO A 40 -14.33 -6.75 1.26
CA PRO A 40 -14.71 -7.32 -0.04
C PRO A 40 -15.54 -6.41 -0.96
N SER A 41 -16.37 -5.53 -0.40
CA SER A 41 -17.22 -4.61 -1.17
C SER A 41 -16.54 -3.29 -1.54
N PHE A 42 -15.33 -3.02 -1.02
CA PHE A 42 -14.68 -1.71 -1.07
C PHE A 42 -13.25 -1.76 -1.64
N SER A 43 -12.58 -2.90 -1.60
CA SER A 43 -11.19 -3.05 -2.07
C SER A 43 -11.00 -2.60 -3.52
N GLU A 44 -11.95 -2.94 -4.40
CA GLU A 44 -11.92 -2.54 -5.81
C GLU A 44 -12.20 -1.05 -6.03
N GLN A 45 -12.62 -0.29 -5.03
CA GLN A 45 -12.87 1.14 -5.21
C GLN A 45 -11.58 1.96 -5.21
N CYS A 46 -10.55 1.51 -4.50
CA CYS A 46 -9.30 2.26 -4.34
C CYS A 46 -8.09 1.34 -4.27
N PHE A 47 -8.09 0.38 -3.35
CA PHE A 47 -6.90 -0.41 -3.00
C PHE A 47 -6.26 -1.09 -4.21
N THR A 48 -7.05 -1.82 -5.00
CA THR A 48 -6.54 -2.55 -6.17
C THR A 48 -6.03 -1.60 -7.25
N ALA A 49 -6.79 -0.56 -7.58
CA ALA A 49 -6.43 0.43 -8.60
C ALA A 49 -5.15 1.21 -8.23
N VAL A 50 -5.00 1.58 -6.95
CA VAL A 50 -3.78 2.25 -6.46
C VAL A 50 -2.58 1.30 -6.56
N ALA A 51 -2.72 0.05 -6.12
CA ALA A 51 -1.66 -0.95 -6.22
C ALA A 51 -1.23 -1.21 -7.67
N ASN A 52 -2.18 -1.36 -8.59
CA ASN A 52 -1.90 -1.56 -10.01
C ASN A 52 -1.31 -0.31 -10.68
N THR A 53 -1.68 0.89 -10.23
CA THR A 53 -1.09 2.14 -10.75
C THR A 53 0.38 2.25 -10.33
N ILE A 54 0.69 1.95 -9.06
CA ILE A 54 2.06 1.99 -8.53
C ILE A 54 2.95 0.95 -9.21
N SER A 55 2.42 -0.23 -9.53
CA SER A 55 3.18 -1.29 -10.19
C SER A 55 3.60 -0.93 -11.63
N GLN A 56 2.99 0.10 -12.24
CA GLN A 56 3.46 0.61 -13.54
C GLN A 56 4.79 1.37 -13.43
N THR A 57 5.13 1.87 -12.24
CA THR A 57 6.30 2.73 -12.00
C THR A 57 7.45 2.00 -11.30
N PHE A 58 7.16 1.12 -10.33
CA PHE A 58 8.16 0.48 -9.46
C PHE A 58 8.34 -1.01 -9.79
N SER A 59 9.57 -1.52 -9.64
CA SER A 59 9.86 -2.94 -9.88
C SER A 59 9.31 -3.88 -8.81
N SER A 60 9.13 -3.40 -7.58
CA SER A 60 8.48 -4.12 -6.48
C SER A 60 7.32 -3.30 -5.94
N CYS A 61 6.16 -3.94 -5.82
CA CYS A 61 4.95 -3.39 -5.25
C CYS A 61 4.27 -4.47 -4.40
N ALA A 62 3.97 -4.16 -3.14
CA ALA A 62 3.32 -5.10 -2.24
C ALA A 62 2.26 -4.41 -1.39
N GLY A 63 1.02 -4.89 -1.50
CA GLY A 63 -0.10 -4.48 -0.67
C GLY A 63 -0.11 -5.22 0.67
N TYR A 64 -0.49 -4.53 1.73
CA TYR A 64 -0.77 -5.10 3.04
C TYR A 64 -2.01 -4.46 3.64
N GLU A 65 -2.60 -5.11 4.64
CA GLU A 65 -3.76 -4.57 5.34
C GLU A 65 -3.65 -4.75 6.85
N ILE A 66 -4.42 -3.94 7.57
CA ILE A 66 -4.63 -4.10 9.01
C ILE A 66 -6.05 -3.69 9.39
N PHE A 67 -6.63 -4.38 10.36
CA PHE A 67 -7.90 -3.97 10.96
C PHE A 67 -7.72 -2.68 11.78
N VAL A 68 -8.49 -1.65 11.46
CA VAL A 68 -8.49 -0.37 12.19
C VAL A 68 -9.80 -0.26 12.97
N PRO A 69 -9.79 -0.42 14.31
CA PRO A 69 -11.02 -0.52 15.10
C PRO A 69 -11.97 0.67 14.97
N SER A 70 -11.43 1.89 14.91
CA SER A 70 -12.24 3.10 14.75
C SER A 70 -12.91 3.22 13.38
N PHE A 71 -12.44 2.47 12.37
CA PHE A 71 -13.03 2.43 11.04
C PHE A 71 -13.98 1.23 10.87
N GLY A 72 -13.99 0.29 11.82
CA GLY A 72 -14.82 -0.91 11.76
C GLY A 72 -14.48 -1.85 10.58
N SER A 73 -13.31 -1.71 9.97
CA SER A 73 -12.90 -2.46 8.78
C SER A 73 -11.38 -2.57 8.66
N THR A 74 -10.91 -3.38 7.72
CA THR A 74 -9.51 -3.44 7.30
C THR A 74 -9.17 -2.26 6.39
N TRP A 75 -7.98 -1.71 6.60
CA TRP A 75 -7.43 -0.62 5.81
C TRP A 75 -6.15 -1.05 5.11
N GLY A 76 -6.05 -0.71 3.84
CA GLY A 76 -5.01 -1.14 2.92
C GLY A 76 -3.92 -0.10 2.79
N PHE A 77 -2.72 -0.61 2.59
CA PHE A 77 -1.53 0.16 2.31
C PHE A 77 -0.74 -0.53 1.21
N VAL A 78 0.00 0.24 0.41
CA VAL A 78 0.84 -0.27 -0.67
C VAL A 78 2.25 0.23 -0.46
N THR A 79 3.20 -0.70 -0.45
CA THR A 79 4.64 -0.43 -0.46
C THR A 79 5.17 -0.49 -1.90
N ALA A 80 6.13 0.36 -2.24
CA ALA A 80 6.80 0.32 -3.53
C ALA A 80 8.28 0.69 -3.44
N SER A 81 9.11 -0.01 -4.20
CA SER A 81 10.54 0.23 -4.32
C SER A 81 11.09 -0.41 -5.60
N ASP A 82 12.26 0.02 -6.05
CA ASP A 82 12.98 -0.68 -7.13
C ASP A 82 13.88 -1.81 -6.62
N LYS A 83 14.11 -1.90 -5.31
CA LYS A 83 15.05 -2.88 -4.73
C LYS A 83 14.52 -3.65 -3.54
N ILE A 84 13.79 -3.01 -2.65
CA ILE A 84 13.40 -3.62 -1.37
C ILE A 84 11.93 -4.00 -1.43
N ASN A 85 11.62 -5.27 -1.17
CA ASN A 85 10.26 -5.74 -0.98
C ASN A 85 10.02 -6.06 0.50
N PRO A 86 9.31 -5.20 1.27
CA PRO A 86 9.04 -5.48 2.67
C PRO A 86 8.28 -6.80 2.89
N ALA A 87 7.45 -7.25 1.95
CA ALA A 87 6.69 -8.49 2.07
C ALA A 87 7.57 -9.76 2.11
N GLU A 88 8.83 -9.66 1.70
CA GLU A 88 9.80 -10.76 1.71
C GLU A 88 10.64 -10.80 3.00
N ASN A 89 10.52 -9.80 3.87
CA ASN A 89 11.24 -9.76 5.13
C ASN A 89 10.76 -10.90 6.06
N THR A 90 11.71 -11.57 6.69
CA THR A 90 11.40 -12.59 7.69
C THR A 90 11.01 -11.94 9.01
N GLU A 91 10.23 -12.67 9.83
CA GLU A 91 9.84 -12.24 11.17
C GLU A 91 11.09 -11.87 12.00
N ALA A 92 12.10 -12.74 11.98
CA ALA A 92 13.37 -12.53 12.68
C ALA A 92 14.11 -11.28 12.20
N PHE A 93 14.16 -11.03 10.89
CA PHE A 93 14.81 -9.83 10.36
C PHE A 93 14.14 -8.54 10.87
N ILE A 94 12.80 -8.51 10.92
CA ILE A 94 12.06 -7.36 11.43
C ILE A 94 12.33 -7.15 12.93
N ASP A 95 12.29 -8.21 13.73
CA ASP A 95 12.54 -8.12 15.17
C ASP A 95 13.99 -7.69 15.48
N GLU A 96 14.97 -8.22 14.74
CA GLU A 96 16.37 -7.81 14.83
C GLU A 96 16.55 -6.33 14.46
N GLU A 97 15.87 -5.87 13.41
CA GLU A 97 15.95 -4.47 12.97
C GLU A 97 15.31 -3.51 13.97
N LEU A 98 14.17 -3.89 14.57
CA LEU A 98 13.55 -3.13 15.67
C LEU A 98 14.52 -3.01 16.86
N ALA A 99 15.12 -4.13 17.27
CA ALA A 99 16.11 -4.14 18.35
C ALA A 99 17.35 -3.30 18.02
N ARG A 100 17.88 -3.40 16.79
CA ARG A 100 19.03 -2.62 16.31
C ARG A 100 18.75 -1.11 16.34
N GLN A 101 17.52 -0.70 16.07
CA GLN A 101 17.08 0.69 16.14
C GLN A 101 16.67 1.13 17.56
N GLY A 102 16.68 0.23 18.54
CA GLY A 102 16.24 0.51 19.91
C GLY A 102 14.74 0.77 20.01
N ILE A 103 13.93 0.24 19.08
CA ILE A 103 12.47 0.35 19.09
C ILE A 103 11.90 -0.82 19.89
N HIS A 104 11.10 -0.50 20.90
CA HIS A 104 10.52 -1.45 21.85
C HIS A 104 9.10 -1.03 22.24
N ASP A 105 8.40 -1.90 22.98
CA ASP A 105 7.07 -1.67 23.55
C ASP A 105 5.98 -1.27 22.52
N LEU A 106 6.12 -1.71 21.27
CA LEU A 106 5.08 -1.57 20.25
C LEU A 106 3.88 -2.46 20.60
N LYS A 107 2.67 -1.89 20.50
CA LYS A 107 1.43 -2.59 20.86
C LYS A 107 0.84 -3.43 19.73
N MET A 108 1.27 -3.17 18.49
CA MET A 108 0.67 -3.74 17.28
C MET A 108 1.68 -4.45 16.39
N TYR A 109 2.91 -3.95 16.34
CA TYR A 109 3.86 -4.33 15.29
C TYR A 109 5.07 -5.03 15.88
N ASP A 110 5.31 -6.23 15.38
CA ASP A 110 6.46 -7.11 15.58
C ASP A 110 6.69 -7.91 14.28
N GLY A 111 7.67 -8.80 14.24
CA GLY A 111 7.96 -9.61 13.07
C GLY A 111 6.78 -10.49 12.62
N LEU A 112 6.07 -11.09 13.58
CA LEU A 112 4.92 -11.94 13.29
C LEU A 112 3.75 -11.15 12.70
N SER A 113 3.43 -10.00 13.29
CA SER A 113 2.39 -9.10 12.83
C SER A 113 2.73 -8.51 11.47
N HIS A 114 3.99 -8.12 11.24
CA HIS A 114 4.47 -7.67 9.93
C HIS A 114 4.17 -8.70 8.85
N LYS A 115 4.60 -9.95 9.06
CA LYS A 115 4.34 -11.02 8.10
C LYS A 115 2.84 -11.23 7.89
N GLY A 116 2.06 -11.22 8.96
CA GLY A 116 0.60 -11.36 8.92
C GLY A 116 -0.09 -10.29 8.09
N MET A 117 0.33 -9.02 8.18
CA MET A 117 -0.25 -7.91 7.42
C MET A 117 -0.13 -8.10 5.89
N PHE A 118 0.92 -8.78 5.42
CA PHE A 118 1.12 -9.10 3.99
C PHE A 118 0.40 -10.39 3.54
N GLN A 119 -0.17 -11.18 4.46
CA GLN A 119 -0.94 -12.39 4.12
C GLN A 119 -2.41 -12.07 3.80
N LEU A 120 -2.60 -11.36 2.69
CA LEU A 120 -3.93 -10.92 2.26
C LEU A 120 -4.89 -12.10 1.98
N PRO A 121 -6.19 -11.96 2.29
CA PRO A 121 -7.21 -12.94 1.93
C PRO A 121 -7.24 -13.24 0.42
N LYS A 122 -7.71 -14.44 0.06
CA LYS A 122 -7.75 -14.90 -1.34
C LYS A 122 -8.44 -13.90 -2.28
N TYR A 123 -9.61 -13.40 -1.90
CA TYR A 123 -10.38 -12.46 -2.72
C TYR A 123 -9.62 -11.14 -2.97
N THR A 124 -8.90 -10.62 -1.97
CA THR A 124 -8.08 -9.41 -2.12
C THR A 124 -6.91 -9.66 -3.08
N ARG A 125 -6.25 -10.83 -2.96
CA ARG A 125 -5.16 -11.22 -3.88
C ARG A 125 -5.67 -11.38 -5.32
N GLU A 126 -6.83 -11.99 -5.50
CA GLU A 126 -7.45 -12.13 -6.83
C GLU A 126 -7.80 -10.76 -7.42
N GLY A 127 -8.40 -9.86 -6.63
CA GLY A 127 -8.70 -8.49 -7.06
C GLY A 127 -7.45 -7.70 -7.46
N LEU A 128 -6.35 -7.84 -6.72
CA LEU A 128 -5.06 -7.24 -7.09
C LEU A 128 -4.51 -7.78 -8.42
N ILE A 129 -4.69 -9.07 -8.70
CA ILE A 129 -4.22 -9.72 -9.94
C ILE A 129 -5.10 -9.33 -11.13
N SER A 130 -6.42 -9.22 -10.95
CA SER A 130 -7.36 -8.92 -12.03
C SER A 130 -7.51 -7.43 -12.35
N GLU A 131 -6.96 -6.55 -11.52
CA GLU A 131 -7.04 -5.11 -11.74
C GLU A 131 -6.31 -4.70 -13.01
N THR A 132 -6.95 -3.82 -13.78
CA THR A 132 -6.37 -3.30 -15.04
C THR A 132 -6.36 -1.77 -15.10
N ARG A 133 -7.09 -1.11 -14.19
CA ARG A 133 -7.17 0.36 -14.18
C ARG A 133 -5.84 0.94 -13.76
N VAL A 134 -5.39 1.93 -14.52
CA VAL A 134 -4.26 2.80 -14.18
C VAL A 134 -4.83 4.19 -13.96
N ILE A 135 -4.57 4.75 -12.78
CA ILE A 135 -4.99 6.10 -12.41
C ILE A 135 -4.03 7.07 -13.09
N THR A 136 -4.57 7.96 -13.93
CA THR A 136 -3.79 8.99 -14.60
C THR A 136 -4.40 10.36 -14.35
N LYS A 137 -3.70 11.43 -14.71
CA LYS A 137 -4.29 12.77 -14.62
C LYS A 137 -5.53 12.93 -15.50
N SER A 138 -5.58 12.23 -16.63
CA SER A 138 -6.72 12.27 -17.58
C SER A 138 -7.83 11.28 -17.22
N ASN A 139 -7.54 10.26 -16.42
CA ASN A 139 -8.49 9.26 -15.94
C ASN A 139 -8.29 9.02 -14.43
N PRO A 140 -8.72 9.98 -13.59
CA PRO A 140 -8.59 9.88 -12.15
C PRO A 140 -9.56 8.85 -11.56
N ILE A 141 -9.25 8.37 -10.36
CA ILE A 141 -10.18 7.56 -9.55
C ILE A 141 -10.76 8.42 -8.45
N PHE A 142 -12.02 8.13 -8.11
CA PHE A 142 -12.72 8.78 -7.02
C PHE A 142 -13.38 7.74 -6.13
N THR A 143 -13.15 7.84 -4.83
CA THR A 143 -13.87 7.04 -3.84
C THR A 143 -15.16 7.74 -3.43
N TYR A 144 -16.27 7.03 -3.45
CA TYR A 144 -17.54 7.52 -2.92
C TYR A 144 -17.61 7.18 -1.43
N GLN A 145 -17.81 8.20 -0.57
CA GLN A 145 -18.08 8.01 0.86
C GLN A 145 -19.59 7.96 1.11
#